data_AF-A0A963JT27-F1
#
_entry.id   AF-A0A963JT27-F1
#
_cell.length_a   1.000
_cell.length_b   1.000
_cell.length_c   1.000
_cell.angle_alpha   90.00
_cell.angle_beta   90.00
_cell.angle_gamma   90.00
#
_symmetry.space_group_name_H-M   'P 1'
#
loop_
_entity.id
_entity.type
_entity.pdbx_description
1 polymer ?
#
loop_
_entity_poly.entity_id
_entity_poly.type
_entity_poly.pdbx_seq_one_letter_code
_entity_poly.pdbx_strand_id
1 'polypeptide(L)'
;GLVGVLRELHDELDAAVLAAYGLPATATTDDILAHLVQLNTQRTAEEAQGRVRWLRPAFQNPQNLLQKQELLPQEDQAPEADFDSENSLSAQEQSKPPQQPWPAQLPDQVRAVAAVLAASPAPLQLPAIEARFKGRGPWKKGLPTLLQTLEALGRAQAVQIDGVAAWRRP
;
A
#
# COMPACT_ATOMS: atom_id res chain seq x y z
N GLY A 1 4.14 -36.13 27.57
CA GLY A 1 5.02 -34.95 27.68
C GLY A 1 4.44 -33.84 26.80
N LEU A 2 4.54 -32.58 27.23
CA LEU A 2 3.91 -31.40 26.60
C LEU A 2 4.15 -31.30 25.07
N VAL A 3 5.30 -31.76 24.60
CA VAL A 3 5.69 -31.77 23.18
C VAL A 3 4.82 -32.70 22.33
N GLY A 4 4.32 -33.81 22.87
CA GLY A 4 3.44 -34.73 22.15
C GLY A 4 2.06 -34.13 21.87
N VAL A 5 1.50 -33.43 22.86
CA VAL A 5 0.21 -32.74 22.73
C VAL A 5 0.28 -31.60 21.72
N LEU A 6 1.38 -30.86 21.69
CA LEU A 6 1.56 -29.80 20.70
C LEU A 6 1.60 -30.36 19.27
N ARG A 7 2.30 -31.48 19.06
CA ARG A 7 2.36 -32.12 17.74
C ARG A 7 0.99 -32.59 17.28
N GLU A 8 0.24 -33.23 18.17
CA GLU A 8 -1.12 -33.71 17.91
C GLU A 8 -2.05 -32.56 17.50
N LEU A 9 -2.01 -31.43 18.21
CA LEU A 9 -2.78 -30.24 17.86
C LEU A 9 -2.39 -29.66 16.49
N HIS A 10 -1.12 -29.72 16.12
CA HIS A 10 -0.65 -29.31 14.81
C HIS A 10 -1.16 -30.25 13.71
N ASP A 11 -1.05 -31.57 13.93
CA ASP A 11 -1.52 -32.58 12.99
C ASP A 11 -3.06 -32.45 12.77
N GLU A 12 -3.83 -32.17 13.83
CA GLU A 12 -5.27 -31.90 13.75
C GLU A 12 -5.58 -30.60 12.98
N LEU A 13 -4.81 -29.53 13.24
CA LEU A 13 -4.98 -28.26 12.54
C LEU A 13 -4.66 -28.40 11.05
N ASP A 14 -3.59 -29.08 10.70
CA ASP A 14 -3.18 -29.30 9.32
C ASP A 14 -4.24 -30.13 8.57
N ALA A 15 -4.76 -31.19 9.20
CA ALA A 15 -5.86 -31.98 8.63
C ALA A 15 -7.14 -31.14 8.42
N ALA A 16 -7.49 -30.29 9.39
CA ALA A 16 -8.67 -29.43 9.28
C ALA A 16 -8.50 -28.35 8.19
N VAL A 17 -7.31 -27.78 8.05
CA VAL A 17 -6.99 -26.81 6.99
C VAL A 17 -7.05 -27.48 5.62
N LEU A 18 -6.43 -28.64 5.44
CA LEU A 18 -6.47 -29.37 4.18
C LEU A 18 -7.91 -29.70 3.78
N ALA A 19 -8.73 -30.18 4.73
CA ALA A 19 -10.15 -30.44 4.51
C ALA A 19 -10.93 -29.18 4.11
N ALA A 20 -10.67 -28.03 4.74
CA ALA A 20 -11.32 -26.76 4.42
C ALA A 20 -11.00 -26.25 2.99
N TYR A 21 -9.80 -26.57 2.49
CA TYR A 21 -9.40 -26.28 1.12
C TYR A 21 -9.70 -27.43 0.14
N GLY A 22 -10.35 -28.51 0.58
CA GLY A 22 -10.69 -29.66 -0.27
C GLY A 22 -9.51 -30.53 -0.67
N LEU A 23 -8.37 -30.41 0.02
CA LEU A 23 -7.15 -31.16 -0.24
C LEU A 23 -7.10 -32.46 0.58
N PRO A 24 -6.51 -33.54 0.03
CA PRO A 24 -6.33 -34.78 0.78
C PRO A 24 -5.32 -34.62 1.92
N ALA A 25 -5.47 -35.37 3.00
CA ALA A 25 -4.53 -35.36 4.13
C ALA A 25 -3.11 -35.82 3.76
N THR A 26 -2.95 -36.48 2.62
CA THR A 26 -1.66 -36.93 2.06
C THR A 26 -1.11 -35.98 0.99
N ALA A 27 -1.70 -34.79 0.82
CA ALA A 27 -1.23 -33.82 -0.15
C ALA A 27 0.24 -33.46 0.11
N THR A 28 1.05 -33.48 -0.94
CA THR A 28 2.42 -33.01 -0.82
C THR A 28 2.46 -31.49 -0.78
N THR A 29 3.58 -30.91 -0.34
CA THR A 29 3.77 -29.47 -0.38
C THR A 29 3.58 -28.90 -1.78
N ASP A 30 3.99 -29.64 -2.82
CA ASP A 30 3.83 -29.20 -4.21
C ASP A 30 2.36 -29.16 -4.65
N ASP A 31 1.57 -30.17 -4.27
CA ASP A 31 0.12 -30.19 -4.52
C ASP A 31 -0.60 -29.01 -3.85
N ILE A 32 -0.21 -28.71 -2.60
CA ILE A 32 -0.75 -27.57 -1.85
C ILE A 32 -0.40 -26.26 -2.57
N LEU A 33 0.86 -26.08 -2.97
CA LEU A 33 1.31 -24.89 -3.68
C LEU A 33 0.60 -24.72 -5.03
N ALA A 34 0.49 -25.79 -5.82
CA ALA A 34 -0.24 -25.78 -7.09
C ALA A 34 -1.70 -25.36 -6.92
N HIS A 35 -2.38 -25.92 -5.92
CA HIS A 35 -3.77 -25.56 -5.60
C HIS A 35 -3.92 -24.11 -5.13
N LEU A 36 -3.00 -23.62 -4.29
CA LEU A 36 -3.00 -22.22 -3.85
C LEU A 36 -2.77 -21.24 -5.00
N VAL A 37 -1.87 -21.56 -5.93
CA VAL A 37 -1.63 -20.76 -7.13
C VAL A 37 -2.89 -20.72 -8.00
N GLN A 38 -3.59 -21.86 -8.18
CA GLN A 38 -4.86 -21.90 -8.91
C GLN A 38 -5.94 -21.03 -8.25
N LEU A 39 -6.10 -21.10 -6.93
CA LEU A 39 -7.05 -20.25 -6.21
C LEU A 39 -6.66 -18.77 -6.31
N ASN A 40 -5.36 -18.47 -6.29
CA ASN A 40 -4.86 -17.10 -6.43
C ASN A 40 -5.13 -16.53 -7.83
N THR A 41 -4.94 -17.31 -8.90
CA THR A 41 -5.25 -16.85 -10.27
C THR A 41 -6.74 -16.61 -10.44
N GLN A 42 -7.59 -17.49 -9.89
CA GLN A 42 -9.04 -17.27 -9.88
C GLN A 42 -9.42 -15.98 -9.15
N ARG A 43 -8.85 -15.75 -7.95
CA ARG A 43 -9.09 -14.49 -7.22
C ARG A 43 -8.60 -13.28 -7.98
N THR A 44 -7.42 -13.35 -8.60
CA THR A 44 -6.88 -12.26 -9.40
C THR A 44 -7.81 -11.90 -10.56
N ALA A 45 -8.39 -12.90 -11.24
CA ALA A 45 -9.39 -12.67 -12.27
C ALA A 45 -10.69 -12.04 -11.73
N GLU A 46 -11.18 -12.50 -10.57
CA GLU A 46 -12.34 -11.89 -9.89
C GLU A 46 -12.05 -10.43 -9.48
N GLU A 47 -10.86 -10.14 -8.99
CA GLU A 47 -10.43 -8.81 -8.58
C GLU A 47 -10.21 -7.88 -9.78
N ALA A 48 -9.75 -8.40 -10.92
CA ALA A 48 -9.69 -7.66 -12.18
C ALA A 48 -11.10 -7.22 -12.63
N GLN A 49 -12.11 -8.08 -12.43
CA GLN A 49 -13.53 -7.77 -12.63
C GLN A 49 -14.13 -6.89 -11.51
N GLY A 50 -13.30 -6.40 -10.58
CA GLY A 50 -13.71 -5.54 -9.46
C GLY A 50 -14.26 -6.29 -8.24
N ARG A 51 -14.44 -7.61 -8.29
CA ARG A 51 -15.05 -8.40 -7.22
C ARG A 51 -14.01 -8.84 -6.18
N VAL A 52 -13.78 -8.00 -5.17
CA VAL A 52 -12.93 -8.37 -4.02
C VAL A 52 -13.77 -9.03 -2.93
N ARG A 53 -13.54 -10.32 -2.67
CA ARG A 53 -14.21 -11.08 -1.60
C ARG A 53 -13.33 -11.12 -0.34
N TRP A 54 -13.73 -10.40 0.71
CA TRP A 54 -13.01 -10.36 1.98
C TRP A 54 -13.47 -11.50 2.89
N LEU A 55 -12.54 -12.12 3.62
CA LEU A 55 -12.84 -13.21 4.57
C LEU A 55 -13.70 -12.75 5.77
N ARG A 56 -13.78 -11.43 5.97
CA ARG A 56 -14.58 -10.76 7.01
C ARG A 56 -15.46 -9.71 6.33
N PRO A 57 -16.78 -9.93 6.19
CA PRO A 57 -17.68 -9.00 5.51
C PRO A 57 -17.68 -7.59 6.11
N ALA A 58 -17.43 -7.45 7.42
CA ALA A 58 -17.35 -6.16 8.11
C ALA A 58 -16.17 -5.27 7.64
N PHE A 59 -15.19 -5.84 6.93
CA PHE A 59 -14.07 -5.11 6.32
C PHE A 59 -14.23 -4.95 4.80
N GLN A 60 -15.37 -5.37 4.25
CA GLN A 60 -15.66 -5.15 2.85
C GLN A 60 -15.85 -3.64 2.63
N ASN A 61 -14.99 -3.04 1.81
CA ASN A 61 -15.11 -1.65 1.37
C ASN A 61 -15.92 -1.61 0.07
N PRO A 62 -17.27 -1.48 0.11
CA PRO A 62 -18.10 -1.46 -1.10
C PRO A 62 -17.82 -0.26 -2.00
N GLN A 63 -17.19 0.81 -1.49
CA GLN A 63 -16.83 1.98 -2.30
C GLN A 63 -15.75 1.66 -3.35
N ASN A 64 -14.85 0.69 -3.10
CA ASN A 64 -13.78 0.36 -4.06
C ASN A 64 -14.30 -0.36 -5.33
N LEU A 65 -15.47 -1.00 -5.25
CA LEU A 65 -16.19 -1.56 -6.42
C LEU A 65 -16.59 -0.47 -7.43
N LEU A 66 -16.91 0.74 -6.95
CA LEU A 66 -17.29 1.88 -7.81
C LEU A 66 -16.06 2.53 -8.47
N GLN A 67 -14.95 2.69 -7.74
CA GLN A 67 -13.73 3.28 -8.30
C GLN A 67 -13.11 2.45 -9.43
N LYS A 68 -13.29 1.12 -9.46
CA LYS A 68 -12.72 0.26 -10.50
C LYS A 68 -13.58 0.20 -11.77
N GLN A 69 -14.86 0.59 -11.71
CA GLN A 69 -15.73 0.66 -12.89
C GLN A 69 -15.47 1.92 -13.74
N GLU A 70 -14.80 2.94 -13.17
CA GLU A 70 -14.30 4.11 -13.93
C GLU A 70 -12.91 3.89 -14.55
N LEU A 71 -12.21 2.80 -14.23
CA LEU A 71 -10.99 2.39 -14.95
C LEU A 71 -11.35 1.38 -16.04
N LEU A 72 -11.76 1.91 -17.20
CA LEU A 72 -11.67 1.19 -18.47
C LEU A 72 -10.22 0.67 -18.69
N PRO A 73 -10.05 -0.48 -19.37
CA PRO A 73 -8.81 -1.23 -19.36
C PRO A 73 -7.70 -0.47 -20.10
N GLN A 74 -6.63 -0.09 -19.39
CA GLN A 74 -5.35 0.17 -20.05
C GLN A 74 -4.63 -1.16 -20.18
N GLU A 75 -4.94 -1.85 -21.27
CA GLU A 75 -4.08 -2.86 -21.85
C GLU A 75 -2.74 -2.23 -22.24
N ASP A 76 -1.68 -3.01 -22.06
CA ASP A 76 -0.32 -2.73 -22.48
C ASP A 76 -0.25 -2.23 -23.92
N GLN A 77 0.21 -0.98 -24.11
CA GLN A 77 0.92 -0.55 -25.31
C GLN A 77 1.58 0.82 -25.08
N ALA A 78 2.89 0.81 -24.81
CA ALA A 78 3.76 1.77 -25.49
C ALA A 78 3.92 1.27 -26.95
N PRO A 79 4.17 2.11 -27.97
CA PRO A 79 4.62 3.51 -27.93
C PRO A 79 3.95 4.46 -28.98
N GLU A 80 4.42 5.71 -28.96
CA GLU A 80 4.43 6.71 -30.05
C GLU A 80 3.15 7.48 -30.43
N ALA A 81 3.27 8.80 -30.20
CA ALA A 81 3.08 9.90 -31.15
C ALA A 81 1.75 9.99 -31.93
N ASP A 82 0.97 11.04 -31.66
CA ASP A 82 1.01 12.32 -32.39
C ASP A 82 -0.38 13.01 -32.43
N PHE A 83 -0.33 14.34 -32.55
CA PHE A 83 -1.41 15.29 -32.85
C PHE A 83 -2.25 15.90 -31.72
N ASP A 84 -1.65 16.98 -31.19
CA ASP A 84 -2.15 18.35 -31.33
C ASP A 84 -3.55 18.73 -30.82
N SER A 85 -3.53 19.45 -29.70
CA SER A 85 -4.18 20.75 -29.66
C SER A 85 -3.30 21.72 -28.89
N GLU A 86 -2.31 22.29 -29.59
CA GLU A 86 -1.72 23.57 -29.21
C GLU A 86 -2.81 24.64 -29.07
N ASN A 87 -2.84 25.35 -27.94
CA ASN A 87 -2.63 26.80 -28.03
C ASN A 87 -2.05 27.38 -26.73
N SER A 88 -0.78 27.77 -26.87
CA SER A 88 -0.07 28.90 -26.24
C SER A 88 0.07 28.95 -24.71
N LEU A 89 1.20 28.51 -24.15
CA LEU A 89 2.53 29.15 -24.09
C LEU A 89 2.60 30.33 -23.10
N SER A 90 3.23 30.11 -21.94
CA SER A 90 4.56 30.69 -21.66
C SER A 90 5.01 30.45 -20.21
N ALA A 91 6.34 30.43 -20.06
CA ALA A 91 7.15 30.45 -18.84
C ALA A 91 7.44 29.09 -18.18
N GLN A 92 8.61 28.56 -18.58
CA GLN A 92 9.53 27.88 -17.69
C GLN A 92 9.57 28.60 -16.33
N GLU A 93 9.13 27.92 -15.29
CA GLU A 93 9.56 28.24 -13.93
C GLU A 93 9.62 26.94 -13.15
N GLN A 94 10.66 26.82 -12.33
CA GLN A 94 10.85 25.77 -11.34
C GLN A 94 9.69 25.80 -10.35
N SER A 95 8.53 25.27 -10.72
CA SER A 95 7.35 25.31 -9.88
C SER A 95 7.50 24.25 -8.80
N LYS A 96 7.62 24.73 -7.57
CA LYS A 96 7.47 23.97 -6.34
C LYS A 96 6.43 22.85 -6.51
N PRO A 97 6.69 21.66 -5.97
CA PRO A 97 5.70 20.58 -5.90
C PRO A 97 4.35 21.13 -5.38
N PRO A 98 3.21 20.70 -5.94
CA PRO A 98 1.90 21.16 -5.49
C PRO A 98 1.75 20.84 -4.00
N GLN A 99 1.54 21.89 -3.19
CA GLN A 99 1.36 21.74 -1.75
C GLN A 99 0.01 21.09 -1.48
N GLN A 100 0.02 19.93 -0.85
CA GLN A 100 -1.21 19.19 -0.54
C GLN A 100 -1.88 19.74 0.73
N PRO A 101 -3.21 19.84 0.80
CA PRO A 101 -3.90 20.25 2.02
C PRO A 101 -3.65 19.23 3.14
N TRP A 102 -3.35 19.71 4.35
CA TRP A 102 -3.16 18.83 5.51
C TRP A 102 -4.50 18.19 5.89
N PRO A 103 -4.62 16.85 5.87
CA PRO A 103 -5.88 16.17 6.15
C PRO A 103 -6.23 16.21 7.65
N ALA A 104 -7.53 16.25 7.97
CA ALA A 104 -8.01 16.37 9.34
C ALA A 104 -7.94 15.04 10.12
N GLN A 105 -8.08 13.91 9.42
CA GLN A 105 -8.15 12.58 10.04
C GLN A 105 -6.75 11.95 10.14
N LEU A 106 -6.45 11.30 11.27
CA LEU A 106 -5.15 10.69 11.53
C LEU A 106 -4.73 9.64 10.47
N PRO A 107 -5.61 8.71 10.01
CA PRO A 107 -5.23 7.75 8.97
C PRO A 107 -4.84 8.41 7.65
N ASP A 108 -5.51 9.50 7.29
CA ASP A 108 -5.22 10.24 6.06
C ASP A 108 -3.94 11.07 6.20
N GLN A 109 -3.61 11.57 7.40
CA GLN A 109 -2.32 12.23 7.68
C GLN A 109 -1.17 11.25 7.49
N VAL A 110 -1.30 10.03 8.01
CA VAL A 110 -0.31 8.94 7.84
C VAL A 110 -0.14 8.61 6.36
N ARG A 111 -1.24 8.45 5.60
CA ARG A 111 -1.19 8.18 4.16
C ARG A 111 -0.51 9.32 3.39
N ALA A 112 -0.85 10.57 3.72
CA ALA A 112 -0.30 11.74 3.05
C ALA A 112 1.22 11.87 3.27
N VAL A 113 1.69 11.71 4.51
CA VAL A 113 3.12 11.73 4.83
C VAL A 113 3.85 10.56 4.16
N ALA A 114 3.27 9.35 4.17
CA ALA A 114 3.85 8.20 3.47
C ALA A 114 3.93 8.41 1.95
N ALA A 115 2.93 9.06 1.34
CA ALA A 115 2.95 9.39 -0.09
C ALA A 115 4.06 10.40 -0.43
N VAL A 116 4.30 11.39 0.43
CA VAL A 116 5.41 12.35 0.25
C VAL A 116 6.76 11.66 0.35
N LEU A 117 6.94 10.74 1.29
CA LEU A 117 8.15 9.94 1.40
C LEU A 117 8.33 8.98 0.21
N ALA A 118 7.23 8.41 -0.32
CA ALA A 118 7.27 7.51 -1.47
C ALA A 118 7.53 8.23 -2.80
N ALA A 119 7.06 9.48 -2.94
CA ALA A 119 7.29 10.28 -4.14
C ALA A 119 8.70 10.88 -4.21
N SER A 120 9.47 10.84 -3.12
CA SER A 120 10.83 11.35 -3.10
C SER A 120 11.87 10.23 -3.26
N PRO A 121 12.75 10.31 -4.27
CA PRO A 121 13.84 9.34 -4.44
C PRO A 121 14.99 9.55 -3.43
N ALA A 122 14.97 10.66 -2.68
CA ALA A 122 16.00 11.02 -1.70
C ALA A 122 15.37 11.14 -0.30
N PRO A 123 16.15 10.98 0.79
CA PRO A 123 15.63 11.13 2.13
C PRO A 123 15.30 12.61 2.39
N LEU A 124 14.10 12.86 2.92
CA LEU A 124 13.58 14.20 3.13
C LEU A 124 13.76 14.63 4.58
N GLN A 125 14.35 15.82 4.79
CA GLN A 125 14.40 16.46 6.10
C GLN A 125 13.04 17.04 6.48
N LEU A 126 12.81 17.24 7.78
CA LEU A 126 11.57 17.78 8.34
C LEU A 126 11.05 19.06 7.61
N PRO A 127 11.87 20.12 7.39
CA PRO A 127 11.40 21.33 6.68
C PRO A 127 11.03 21.06 5.22
N ALA A 128 11.67 20.08 4.58
CA ALA A 128 11.35 19.69 3.21
C ALA A 128 10.01 18.95 3.13
N ILE A 129 9.66 18.17 4.16
CA ILE A 129 8.36 17.51 4.30
C ILE A 129 7.27 18.55 4.60
N GLU A 130 7.51 19.48 5.52
CA GLU A 130 6.56 20.56 5.83
C GLU A 130 6.21 21.40 4.61
N ALA A 131 7.19 21.68 3.75
CA ALA A 131 6.99 22.48 2.54
C ALA A 131 6.04 21.82 1.51
N ARG A 132 5.78 20.51 1.62
CA ARG A 132 4.85 19.75 0.76
C ARG A 132 3.41 19.85 1.22
N PHE A 133 3.14 20.36 2.41
CA PHE A 133 1.80 20.45 2.99
C PHE A 133 1.37 21.89 3.26
N LYS A 134 0.09 22.17 3.03
CA LYS A 134 -0.57 23.44 3.34
C LYS A 134 -1.69 23.18 4.36
N GLY A 135 -1.66 23.87 5.50
CA GLY A 135 -2.71 23.70 6.52
C GLY A 135 -2.65 24.78 7.60
N ARG A 136 -3.83 25.22 8.08
CA ARG A 136 -3.94 26.08 9.27
C ARG A 136 -4.08 25.20 10.50
N GLY A 137 -3.12 25.28 11.44
CA GLY A 137 -3.22 24.60 12.74
C GLY A 137 -1.87 24.12 13.29
N PRO A 138 -1.86 23.52 14.51
CA PRO A 138 -0.65 23.05 15.19
C PRO A 138 -0.07 21.75 14.61
N TRP A 139 -0.45 21.34 13.39
CA TRP A 139 -0.05 20.07 12.77
C TRP A 139 1.48 19.94 12.61
N LYS A 140 2.18 21.05 12.39
CA LYS A 140 3.65 21.08 12.35
C LYS A 140 4.30 20.56 13.64
N LYS A 141 3.66 20.77 14.79
CA LYS A 141 4.14 20.24 16.08
C LYS A 141 3.90 18.74 16.23
N GLY A 142 2.87 18.20 15.57
CA GLY A 142 2.53 16.77 15.59
C GLY A 142 3.25 15.95 14.52
N LEU A 143 3.77 16.59 13.46
CA LEU A 143 4.48 15.93 12.37
C LEU A 143 5.70 15.11 12.85
N PRO A 144 6.56 15.58 13.77
CA PRO A 144 7.67 14.79 14.28
C PRO A 144 7.20 13.51 15.00
N THR A 145 6.16 13.60 15.84
CA THR A 145 5.59 12.44 16.54
C THR A 145 4.98 11.44 15.55
N LEU A 146 4.34 11.93 14.49
CA LEU A 146 3.79 11.09 13.43
C LEU A 146 4.91 10.37 12.66
N LEU A 147 6.01 11.04 12.34
CA LEU A 147 7.19 10.43 11.70
C LEU A 147 7.84 9.37 12.60
N GLN A 148 7.98 9.62 13.90
CA GLN A 148 8.44 8.62 14.87
C GLN A 148 7.52 7.40 14.93
N THR A 149 6.21 7.62 14.88
CA THR A 149 5.24 6.53 14.85
C THR A 149 5.34 5.73 13.55
N LEU A 150 5.50 6.40 12.40
CA LEU A 150 5.73 5.75 11.11
C LEU A 150 7.03 4.94 11.09
N GLU A 151 8.07 5.42 11.75
CA GLU A 151 9.32 4.71 11.94
C GLU A 151 9.14 3.46 12.81
N ALA A 152 8.47 3.58 13.95
CA ALA A 152 8.15 2.45 14.82
C ALA A 152 7.30 1.38 14.12
N LEU A 153 6.45 1.79 13.17
CA LEU A 153 5.62 0.91 12.35
C LEU A 153 6.36 0.35 11.11
N GLY A 154 7.63 0.71 10.90
CA GLY A 154 8.43 0.27 9.74
C GLY A 154 7.93 0.82 8.40
N ARG A 155 7.14 1.90 8.41
CA ARG A 155 6.57 2.55 7.23
C ARG A 155 7.41 3.75 6.75
N ALA A 156 8.34 4.21 7.58
CA ALA A 156 9.38 5.18 7.24
C ALA A 156 10.71 4.73 7.88
N GLN A 157 11.84 5.08 7.27
CA GLN A 157 13.16 4.85 7.82
C GLN A 157 13.82 6.19 8.11
N ALA A 158 14.25 6.42 9.36
CA ALA A 158 15.08 7.56 9.71
C ALA A 158 16.53 7.31 9.25
N VAL A 159 17.08 8.27 8.52
CA VAL A 159 18.46 8.28 8.00
C VAL A 159 19.07 9.62 8.36
N GLN A 160 20.32 9.62 8.81
CA GLN A 160 21.05 10.86 9.09
C GLN A 160 21.71 11.37 7.81
N ILE A 161 21.36 12.58 7.38
CA ILE A 161 22.06 13.30 6.29
C ILE A 161 22.66 14.56 6.90
N ASP A 162 23.97 14.75 6.79
CA ASP A 162 24.68 15.94 7.28
C ASP A 162 24.41 16.27 8.77
N GLY A 163 24.23 15.23 9.60
CA GLY A 163 23.93 15.37 11.03
C GLY A 163 22.48 15.74 11.36
N VAL A 164 21.60 15.76 10.36
CA VAL A 164 20.17 16.04 10.51
C VAL A 164 19.34 14.80 10.19
N ALA A 165 18.34 14.52 11.03
CA ALA A 165 17.38 13.44 10.80
C ALA A 165 16.57 13.72 9.52
N ALA A 166 16.64 12.78 8.59
CA ALA A 166 15.84 12.73 7.37
C ALA A 166 15.07 11.41 7.33
N TRP A 167 13.95 11.39 6.61
CA TRP A 167 13.10 10.21 6.49
C TRP A 167 13.01 9.78 5.03
N ARG A 168 13.07 8.47 4.79
CA ARG A 168 12.81 7.87 3.48
C ARG A 168 11.85 6.70 3.60
N ARG A 169 11.37 6.21 2.47
CA ARG A 169 10.72 4.90 2.39
C ARG A 169 11.74 3.80 2.79
N PRO A 170 11.33 2.78 3.56
CA PRO A 170 12.18 1.61 3.84
C PRO A 170 12.57 0.87 2.56
#